data_AF-A0A5C7PX56-F1
#
_entry.id   AF-A0A5C7PX56-F1
#
_cell.length_a   1.000
_cell.length_b   1.000
_cell.length_c   1.000
_cell.angle_alpha   90.00
_cell.angle_beta   90.00
_cell.angle_gamma   90.00
#
_symmetry.space_group_name_H-M   'P 1'
#
loop_
_entity.id
_entity.type
_entity.pdbx_description
1 polymer ?
#
loop_
_entity_poly.entity_id
_entity_poly.type
_entity_poly.pdbx_seq_one_letter_code
_entity_poly.pdbx_strand_id
1 'polypeptide(L)'
;MSWGSWLKPRDAKGRESRTLFFVSTAFAFLSIRFVLGGLGASLGDFRIEIAPTPMLDYGAAVAAVLAVWLGRAWINKRGGSDV
;
A
#
# COMPACT_ATOMS: atom_id res chain seq x y z
N MET A 1 15.38 -0.75 -21.72
CA MET A 1 14.38 -0.76 -20.63
C MET A 1 15.08 -0.23 -19.39
N SER A 2 14.72 0.99 -18.95
CA SER A 2 15.38 1.65 -17.82
C SER A 2 14.76 1.16 -16.52
N TRP A 3 15.60 0.71 -15.59
CA TRP A 3 15.24 0.23 -14.25
C TRP A 3 14.37 1.25 -13.47
N GLY A 4 14.47 2.55 -13.81
CA GLY A 4 13.69 3.63 -13.20
C GLY A 4 12.21 3.69 -13.62
N SER A 5 11.77 2.99 -14.67
CA SER A 5 10.35 3.02 -15.07
C SER A 5 9.44 2.19 -14.16
N TRP A 6 10.01 1.26 -13.38
CA TRP A 6 9.25 0.42 -12.44
C TRP A 6 8.77 1.20 -11.20
N LEU A 7 9.49 2.25 -10.80
CA LEU A 7 9.16 3.09 -9.65
C LEU A 7 8.29 4.31 -10.03
N LYS A 8 7.85 4.42 -11.29
CA LYS A 8 6.98 5.49 -11.78
C LYS A 8 5.64 4.93 -12.28
N PRO A 9 4.74 4.51 -11.37
CA PRO A 9 3.41 4.12 -11.77
C PRO A 9 2.69 5.31 -12.42
N ARG A 10 2.23 5.09 -13.64
CA ARG A 10 1.39 6.03 -14.38
C ARG A 10 -0.06 5.80 -13.96
N ASP A 11 -0.80 6.88 -13.71
CA ASP A 11 -2.24 6.80 -13.51
C ASP A 11 -2.95 6.43 -14.83
N ALA A 12 -4.27 6.18 -14.77
CA ALA A 12 -5.08 5.84 -15.95
C ALA A 12 -5.08 6.92 -17.05
N LYS A 13 -4.58 8.14 -16.74
CA LYS A 13 -4.40 9.25 -17.69
C LYS A 13 -2.93 9.36 -18.17
N GLY A 14 -2.08 8.38 -17.87
CA GLY A 14 -0.67 8.36 -18.28
C GLY A 14 0.25 9.30 -17.49
N ARG A 15 -0.25 9.98 -16.46
CA ARG A 15 0.53 10.92 -15.63
C ARG A 15 1.24 10.19 -14.50
N GLU A 16 2.47 10.58 -14.24
CA GLU A 16 3.25 10.04 -13.13
C GLU A 16 2.58 10.41 -11.79
N SER A 17 2.31 9.39 -10.96
CA SER A 17 1.45 9.58 -9.80
C SER A 17 2.11 9.07 -8.51
N ARG A 18 2.81 9.98 -7.82
CA ARG A 18 3.45 9.73 -6.51
C ARG A 18 2.48 9.18 -5.46
N THR A 19 1.22 9.64 -5.45
CA THR A 19 0.19 9.14 -4.53
C THR A 19 -0.17 7.68 -4.79
N LEU A 20 -0.18 7.25 -6.06
CA LEU A 20 -0.54 5.87 -6.43
C LEU A 20 0.63 4.91 -6.12
N PHE A 21 1.87 5.38 -6.27
CA PHE A 21 3.04 4.70 -5.73
C PHE A 21 2.98 4.55 -4.20
N PHE A 22 2.68 5.62 -3.47
CA PHE A 22 2.53 5.58 -2.01
C PHE A 22 1.44 4.58 -1.58
N VAL A 23 0.25 4.68 -2.17
CA VAL A 23 -0.91 3.83 -1.82
C VAL A 23 -0.61 2.35 -2.10
N SER A 24 -0.05 2.03 -3.27
CA SER A 24 0.29 0.64 -3.63
C SER A 24 1.39 0.09 -2.72
N THR A 25 2.42 0.88 -2.43
CA THR A 25 3.51 0.49 -1.53
C THR A 25 3.00 0.27 -0.10
N ALA A 26 2.22 1.21 0.44
CA ALA A 26 1.64 1.11 1.76
C ALA A 26 0.69 -0.09 1.88
N PHE A 27 -0.18 -0.30 0.88
CA PHE A 27 -1.04 -1.48 0.82
C PHE A 27 -0.22 -2.77 0.82
N ALA A 28 0.81 -2.88 -0.02
CA ALA A 28 1.66 -4.06 -0.10
C ALA A 28 2.33 -4.36 1.25
N PHE A 29 2.91 -3.36 1.93
CA PHE A 29 3.54 -3.56 3.24
C PHE A 29 2.52 -3.97 4.31
N LEU A 30 1.34 -3.35 4.35
CA LEU A 30 0.27 -3.72 5.27
C LEU A 30 -0.18 -5.16 5.05
N SER A 31 -0.40 -5.56 3.80
CA SER A 31 -0.81 -6.92 3.45
C SER A 31 0.28 -7.95 3.76
N ILE A 32 1.54 -7.67 3.44
CA ILE A 32 2.67 -8.55 3.80
C ILE A 32 2.72 -8.71 5.32
N ARG A 33 2.67 -7.62 6.08
CA ARG A 33 2.72 -7.68 7.54
C ARG A 33 1.55 -8.46 8.14
N PHE A 34 0.35 -8.31 7.58
CA PHE A 34 -0.85 -9.03 8.00
C PHE A 34 -0.73 -10.53 7.72
N VAL A 35 -0.32 -10.91 6.50
CA VAL A 35 -0.14 -12.31 6.09
C VAL A 35 0.96 -13.01 6.87
N LEU A 36 2.05 -12.30 7.18
CA LEU A 36 3.14 -12.83 7.98
C LEU A 36 2.82 -12.86 9.50
N GLY A 37 1.73 -12.22 9.94
CA GLY A 37 1.31 -12.22 11.33
C GLY A 37 0.97 -13.62 11.83
N GLY A 38 1.54 -14.02 12.96
CA GLY A 38 1.41 -15.36 13.53
C GLY A 38 2.40 -16.38 12.97
N LEU A 39 3.25 -16.00 11.99
CA LEU A 39 4.38 -16.84 11.60
C LEU A 39 5.47 -16.76 12.67
N GLY A 40 6.06 -17.92 12.96
CA GLY A 40 7.24 -18.01 13.81
C GLY A 40 8.23 -19.03 13.26
N ALA A 41 9.49 -18.85 13.64
CA ALA A 41 10.57 -19.77 13.37
C ALA A 41 11.34 -20.03 14.66
N SER A 42 11.79 -21.27 14.85
CA SER A 42 12.67 -21.65 15.95
C SER A 42 14.05 -21.95 15.38
N LEU A 43 15.10 -21.39 16.00
CA LEU A 43 16.49 -21.68 15.68
C LEU A 43 17.21 -22.08 16.98
N GLY A 44 17.30 -23.38 17.22
CA GLY A 44 17.71 -23.91 18.52
C GLY A 44 16.76 -23.44 19.62
N ASP A 45 17.31 -22.86 20.69
CA ASP A 45 16.55 -22.32 21.83
C ASP A 45 15.89 -20.95 21.57
N PHE A 46 16.16 -20.32 20.42
CA PHE A 46 15.57 -19.03 20.08
C PHE A 46 14.29 -19.19 19.26
N ARG A 47 13.20 -18.57 19.72
CA ARG A 47 11.94 -18.47 18.97
C ARG A 47 11.73 -17.02 18.51
N ILE A 48 11.59 -16.84 17.20
CA ILE A 48 11.23 -15.57 16.57
C ILE A 48 9.79 -15.70 16.13
N GLU A 49 8.94 -14.76 16.54
CA GLU A 49 7.52 -14.76 16.18
C GLU A 49 7.09 -13.37 15.73
N ILE A 50 6.32 -13.32 14.66
CA ILE A 50 5.72 -12.08 14.16
C ILE A 50 4.36 -11.96 14.84
N ALA A 51 4.18 -10.95 15.69
CA ALA A 51 2.93 -10.75 16.41
C ALA A 51 1.73 -10.68 15.44
N PRO A 52 0.64 -11.42 15.69
CA PRO A 52 -0.54 -11.36 14.84
C PRO A 52 -1.16 -9.96 14.88
N THR A 53 -1.72 -9.52 13.76
CA THR A 53 -2.45 -8.26 13.66
C THR A 53 -3.95 -8.56 13.63
N PRO A 54 -4.77 -7.95 14.51
CA PRO A 54 -6.22 -8.12 14.46
C PRO A 54 -6.79 -7.72 13.10
N MET A 55 -7.78 -8.46 12.62
CA MET A 55 -8.36 -8.22 11.29
C MET A 55 -9.01 -6.84 11.17
N LEU A 56 -9.58 -6.33 12.27
CA LEU A 56 -10.16 -4.99 12.33
C LEU A 56 -9.10 -3.90 12.13
N ASP A 57 -7.94 -4.02 12.78
CA ASP A 57 -6.86 -3.04 12.67
C ASP A 57 -6.27 -3.03 11.25
N TYR A 58 -6.10 -4.21 10.65
CA TYR A 58 -5.70 -4.33 9.25
C TYR A 58 -6.72 -3.68 8.30
N GLY A 59 -8.00 -3.99 8.46
CA GLY A 59 -9.07 -3.41 7.65
C GLY A 59 -9.13 -1.89 7.75
N ALA A 60 -8.99 -1.35 8.97
CA ALA A 60 -8.95 0.09 9.22
C ALA A 60 -7.74 0.75 8.54
N ALA A 61 -6.55 0.13 8.64
CA ALA A 61 -5.34 0.64 8.01
C ALA A 61 -5.44 0.65 6.47
N VAL A 62 -5.95 -0.44 5.88
CA VAL A 62 -6.19 -0.52 4.42
C VAL A 62 -7.20 0.52 3.98
N ALA A 63 -8.32 0.68 4.70
CA ALA A 63 -9.34 1.67 4.40
C ALA A 63 -8.78 3.10 4.45
N ALA A 64 -7.96 3.42 5.45
CA ALA A 64 -7.29 4.72 5.55
C ALA A 64 -6.36 4.99 4.35
N VAL A 65 -5.56 4.00 3.93
CA VAL A 65 -4.67 4.12 2.77
C VAL A 65 -5.48 4.32 1.46
N LEU A 66 -6.56 3.56 1.29
CA LEU A 66 -7.45 3.71 0.12
C LEU A 66 -8.21 5.04 0.13
N ALA A 67 -8.57 5.58 1.30
CA ALA A 67 -9.21 6.88 1.42
C ALA A 67 -8.34 8.01 0.87
N VAL A 68 -7.00 7.93 1.01
CA VAL A 68 -6.05 8.89 0.41
C VAL A 68 -6.14 8.86 -1.12
N TRP A 69 -6.19 7.65 -1.70
CA TRP A 69 -6.34 7.49 -3.15
C TRP A 69 -7.68 8.02 -3.64
N LEU A 70 -8.77 7.66 -2.93
CA LEU A 70 -10.11 8.08 -3.26
C LEU A 70 -10.24 9.62 -3.17
N GLY A 71 -9.75 10.23 -2.09
CA GLY A 71 -9.74 11.68 -1.92
C GLY A 71 -9.03 12.40 -3.08
N ARG A 72 -7.86 11.91 -3.49
CA ARG A 72 -7.16 12.44 -4.69
C ARG A 72 -8.00 12.28 -5.96
N ALA A 73 -8.60 11.10 -6.18
CA ALA A 73 -9.41 10.85 -7.36
C ALA A 73 -10.64 11.79 -7.43
N TRP A 74 -11.27 12.05 -6.29
CA TRP A 74 -12.37 13.00 -6.16
C TRP A 74 -11.95 14.45 -6.45
N ILE A 75 -10.81 14.89 -5.91
CA ILE A 75 -10.27 16.23 -6.20
C ILE A 75 -9.94 16.37 -7.69
N ASN A 76 -9.28 15.38 -8.29
CA ASN A 76 -8.96 15.39 -9.72
C ASN A 76 -10.22 15.46 -10.60
N LYS A 77 -11.31 14.80 -10.19
CA LYS A 77 -12.60 14.83 -10.90
C LYS A 77 -13.30 16.19 -10.79
N ARG A 78 -13.19 16.88 -9.65
CA ARG A 78 -13.81 18.20 -9.44
C ARG A 78 -12.98 19.36 -9.99
N GLY A 79 -11.65 19.22 -10.02
CA GLY A 79 -10.71 20.27 -10.39
C GLY A 79 -10.48 20.48 -11.88
N GLY A 80 -11.22 19.82 -12.77
CA GLY A 80 -11.16 20.11 -14.22
C GLY A 80 -9.76 19.98 -14.84
N SER A 81 -8.94 19.03 -14.40
CA SER A 81 -7.65 18.74 -15.05
C SER A 81 -7.84 17.84 -16.29
N ASP A 82 -8.78 18.25 -17.15
CA ASP A 82 -9.01 17.80 -18.52
C ASP A 82 -8.53 18.87 -19.52
N VAL A 83 -7.36 19.46 -19.23
CA VAL A 83 -6.52 20.18 -20.19
C VAL A 83 -5.10 19.64 -20.07
#